data_AF-A0A1G8A8C2-F1
#
_entry.id   AF-A0A1G8A8C2-F1
#
_cell.length_a   1.000
_cell.length_b   1.000
_cell.length_c   1.000
_cell.angle_alpha   90.00
_cell.angle_beta   90.00
_cell.angle_gamma   90.00
#
_symmetry.space_group_name_H-M   'P 1'
#
loop_
_entity.id
_entity.type
_entity.pdbx_description
1 polymer ?
#
loop_
_entity_poly.entity_id
_entity_poly.type
_entity_poly.pdbx_seq_one_letter_code
_entity_poly.pdbx_strand_id
1 'polypeptide(L)'
;MKITQMRNATVIVEFGAHRILVDPMLAARHSLPPLRLFDGQRLRNPLVDLPDVTDAALQSVTHCLITHCQKGHFDHLDRAGKRWLRERQIPVICTHHDAAYLAQRGLNAMPLAERHERPQPFLNGTIRTVRCQHGRGMVGLMMEHGVGYLIEIPEEPTLYLAGDTILTPQVRQFLVQHQPQVSVVPAGGARFDAGKEIIMGVDEVIQFTNISTGIVVANHLEALSHCPVTRNELGVAATRANVASRLRIPADGETLEFSKLGQVGSALSISDSTSPYRNGNLSFQRGALPRDEMRTSAGSNRAAMRLKFFRSTGEMATSKR
;
A
#
# COMPACT_ATOMS: atom_id res chain seq x y z
N MET A 1 -4.24 11.41 -10.81
CA MET A 1 -4.27 9.95 -10.58
C MET A 1 -5.20 9.69 -9.42
N LYS A 2 -6.05 8.65 -9.51
CA LYS A 2 -6.86 8.20 -8.37
C LYS A 2 -6.55 6.73 -8.05
N ILE A 3 -6.62 6.36 -6.79
CA ILE A 3 -6.49 4.97 -6.35
C ILE A 3 -7.68 4.66 -5.45
N THR A 4 -8.54 3.75 -5.90
CA THR A 4 -9.66 3.23 -5.11
C THR A 4 -9.27 1.89 -4.53
N GLN A 5 -9.16 1.80 -3.21
CA GLN A 5 -8.93 0.54 -2.52
C GLN A 5 -10.22 -0.28 -2.57
N MET A 6 -10.20 -1.47 -3.17
CA MET A 6 -11.39 -2.33 -3.20
C MET A 6 -11.42 -3.23 -1.99
N ARG A 7 -10.47 -4.18 -1.92
CA ARG A 7 -10.33 -5.16 -0.83
C ARG A 7 -9.03 -5.94 -1.04
N ASN A 8 -8.30 -6.27 0.03
CA ASN A 8 -6.99 -6.94 -0.07
C ASN A 8 -6.01 -6.18 -0.99
N ALA A 9 -5.36 -6.87 -1.92
CA ALA A 9 -4.51 -6.29 -2.96
C ALA A 9 -5.30 -5.66 -4.12
N THR A 10 -6.62 -5.92 -4.21
CA THR A 10 -7.44 -5.40 -5.30
C THR A 10 -7.62 -3.89 -5.15
N VAL A 11 -7.13 -3.16 -6.15
CA VAL A 11 -7.29 -1.71 -6.28
C VAL A 11 -7.71 -1.35 -7.70
N ILE A 12 -8.35 -0.20 -7.87
CA ILE A 12 -8.53 0.42 -9.19
C ILE A 12 -7.67 1.67 -9.24
N VAL A 13 -6.78 1.74 -10.21
CA VAL A 13 -5.92 2.89 -10.46
C VAL A 13 -6.41 3.64 -11.69
N GLU A 14 -6.61 4.94 -11.55
CA GLU A 14 -7.08 5.82 -12.62
C GLU A 14 -5.97 6.77 -13.10
N PHE A 15 -5.69 6.72 -14.40
CA PHE A 15 -4.82 7.63 -15.13
C PHE A 15 -5.59 8.22 -16.32
N GLY A 16 -6.03 9.47 -16.23
CA GLY A 16 -6.89 10.08 -17.26
C GLY A 16 -8.08 9.18 -17.64
N ALA A 17 -8.11 8.69 -18.89
CA ALA A 17 -9.16 7.81 -19.39
C ALA A 17 -9.01 6.32 -19.01
N HIS A 18 -7.85 5.93 -18.48
CA HIS A 18 -7.55 4.54 -18.15
C HIS A 18 -7.93 4.24 -16.70
N ARG A 19 -8.76 3.21 -16.51
CA ARG A 19 -9.06 2.60 -15.21
C ARG A 19 -8.50 1.19 -15.21
N ILE A 20 -7.49 0.94 -14.38
CA ILE A 20 -6.74 -0.32 -14.32
C ILE A 20 -7.16 -1.05 -13.05
N LEU A 21 -7.79 -2.20 -13.21
CA LEU A 21 -8.08 -3.12 -12.11
C LEU A 21 -6.83 -3.95 -11.81
N VAL A 22 -6.30 -3.84 -10.60
CA VAL A 22 -5.11 -4.59 -10.18
C VAL A 22 -5.55 -5.79 -9.34
N ASP A 23 -5.02 -6.98 -9.64
CA ASP A 23 -5.16 -8.20 -8.84
C ASP A 23 -6.60 -8.48 -8.34
N PRO A 24 -7.56 -8.79 -9.24
CA PRO A 24 -8.96 -8.91 -8.89
C PRO A 24 -9.31 -10.18 -8.12
N MET A 25 -9.51 -10.03 -6.81
CA MET A 25 -10.15 -11.01 -5.92
C MET A 25 -11.61 -10.62 -5.68
N LEU A 26 -12.49 -11.06 -6.57
CA LEU A 26 -13.91 -10.70 -6.61
C LEU A 26 -14.84 -11.73 -5.96
N ALA A 27 -14.30 -12.73 -5.26
CA ALA A 27 -15.08 -13.75 -4.60
C ALA A 27 -15.93 -13.19 -3.46
N ALA A 28 -17.13 -13.73 -3.27
CA ALA A 28 -17.98 -13.39 -2.13
C ALA A 28 -17.29 -13.74 -0.81
N ARG A 29 -17.63 -13.01 0.26
CA ARG A 29 -17.14 -13.27 1.61
C ARG A 29 -17.30 -14.75 1.97
N HIS A 30 -16.29 -15.32 2.61
CA HIS A 30 -16.23 -16.72 3.07
C HIS A 30 -16.42 -17.79 1.97
N SER A 31 -16.25 -17.46 0.68
CA SER A 31 -16.45 -18.45 -0.39
C SER A 31 -15.20 -19.27 -0.73
N LEU A 32 -14.00 -18.76 -0.43
CA LEU A 32 -12.71 -19.41 -0.67
C LEU A 32 -12.26 -20.23 0.55
N PRO A 33 -11.43 -21.28 0.34
CA PRO A 33 -10.91 -22.09 1.43
C PRO A 33 -10.01 -21.28 2.38
N PRO A 34 -9.86 -21.71 3.64
CA PRO A 34 -8.86 -21.15 4.54
C PRO A 34 -7.44 -21.41 4.00
N LEU A 35 -6.55 -20.43 4.20
CA LEU A 35 -5.12 -20.57 3.86
C LEU A 35 -4.27 -21.02 5.04
N ARG A 36 -4.75 -20.81 6.27
CA ARG A 36 -4.19 -21.38 7.49
C ARG A 36 -4.92 -22.66 7.88
N LEU A 37 -4.17 -23.70 8.20
CA LEU A 37 -4.72 -25.03 8.46
C LEU A 37 -4.46 -25.51 9.89
N PHE A 38 -3.40 -25.03 10.53
CA PHE A 38 -2.87 -25.58 11.78
C PHE A 38 -2.99 -24.67 13.02
N ASP A 39 -3.35 -23.40 12.89
CA ASP A 39 -3.50 -22.46 14.02
C ASP A 39 -4.87 -22.48 14.69
N GLY A 40 -5.76 -23.38 14.27
CA GLY A 40 -7.13 -23.52 14.79
C GLY A 40 -8.13 -22.49 14.26
N GLN A 41 -7.68 -21.46 13.53
CA GLN A 41 -8.55 -20.45 12.91
C GLN A 41 -8.77 -20.77 11.42
N ARG A 42 -9.61 -21.78 11.15
CA ARG A 42 -10.04 -22.17 9.79
C ARG A 42 -11.06 -21.18 9.21
N LEU A 43 -10.71 -19.89 9.21
CA LEU A 43 -11.56 -18.84 8.65
C LEU A 43 -11.53 -18.90 7.12
N ARG A 44 -12.73 -18.97 6.53
CA ARG A 44 -12.89 -18.92 5.07
C ARG A 44 -12.64 -17.50 4.57
N ASN A 45 -11.99 -17.40 3.44
CA ASN A 45 -11.63 -16.12 2.82
C ASN A 45 -12.62 -15.76 1.70
N PRO A 46 -12.72 -14.49 1.32
CA PRO A 46 -12.28 -13.30 2.05
C PRO A 46 -13.09 -13.12 3.35
N LEU A 47 -12.56 -12.37 4.33
CA LEU A 47 -13.19 -12.15 5.63
C LEU A 47 -14.34 -11.13 5.59
N VAL A 48 -14.29 -10.21 4.62
CA VAL A 48 -15.22 -9.10 4.43
C VAL A 48 -15.79 -9.12 3.02
N ASP A 49 -16.95 -8.49 2.82
CA ASP A 49 -17.57 -8.32 1.51
C ASP A 49 -16.79 -7.29 0.65
N LEU A 50 -17.09 -7.26 -0.64
CA LEU A 50 -16.63 -6.18 -1.51
C LEU A 50 -17.38 -4.89 -1.12
N PRO A 51 -16.78 -3.69 -1.24
CA PRO A 51 -17.44 -2.44 -0.90
C PRO A 51 -18.57 -2.12 -1.88
N ASP A 52 -19.57 -1.35 -1.45
CA ASP A 52 -20.78 -1.01 -2.23
C ASP A 52 -20.47 -0.36 -3.60
N VAL A 53 -19.33 0.33 -3.71
CA VAL A 53 -18.90 1.01 -4.94
C VAL A 53 -18.43 0.04 -6.05
N THR A 54 -18.29 -1.26 -5.74
CA THR A 54 -17.64 -2.23 -6.62
C THR A 54 -18.29 -2.35 -7.99
N ASP A 55 -19.60 -2.48 -8.07
CA ASP A 55 -20.26 -2.71 -9.36
C ASP A 55 -20.07 -1.52 -10.31
N ALA A 56 -20.25 -0.29 -9.79
CA ALA A 56 -20.02 0.93 -10.56
C ALA A 56 -18.54 1.08 -10.95
N ALA A 57 -17.62 0.80 -10.04
CA ALA A 57 -16.19 0.91 -10.30
C ALA A 57 -15.73 -0.09 -11.37
N LEU A 58 -16.19 -1.34 -11.30
CA LEU A 58 -15.88 -2.39 -12.28
C LEU A 58 -16.41 -2.05 -13.69
N GLN A 59 -17.56 -1.38 -13.82
CA GLN A 59 -18.08 -0.96 -15.13
C GLN A 59 -17.16 0.03 -15.86
N SER A 60 -16.36 0.79 -15.12
CA SER A 60 -15.42 1.76 -15.69
C SER A 60 -14.09 1.13 -16.13
N VAL A 61 -13.78 -0.10 -15.69
CA VAL A 61 -12.48 -0.73 -15.89
C VAL A 61 -12.19 -0.91 -17.38
N THR A 62 -11.01 -0.44 -17.77
CA THR A 62 -10.51 -0.49 -19.15
C THR A 62 -9.47 -1.58 -19.34
N HIS A 63 -8.67 -1.84 -18.31
CA HIS A 63 -7.54 -2.77 -18.34
C HIS A 63 -7.45 -3.50 -17.00
N CYS A 64 -6.82 -4.66 -16.99
CA CYS A 64 -6.45 -5.39 -15.79
C CYS A 64 -4.93 -5.52 -15.73
N LEU A 65 -4.34 -5.40 -14.54
CA LEU A 65 -2.92 -5.66 -14.30
C LEU A 65 -2.78 -6.76 -13.25
N ILE A 66 -1.99 -7.78 -13.55
CA ILE A 66 -1.77 -8.93 -12.67
C ILE A 66 -0.31 -8.94 -12.21
N THR A 67 -0.09 -8.93 -10.89
CA THR A 67 1.25 -9.05 -10.29
C THR A 67 1.73 -10.50 -10.29
N HIS A 68 0.82 -11.44 -10.04
CA HIS A 68 1.03 -12.89 -10.11
C HIS A 68 -0.31 -13.64 -10.07
N CYS A 69 -0.36 -14.86 -10.62
CA CYS A 69 -1.61 -15.63 -10.63
C CYS A 69 -1.46 -17.16 -10.65
N GLN A 70 -0.23 -17.67 -10.62
CA GLN A 70 0.07 -19.10 -10.65
C GLN A 70 0.17 -19.71 -9.25
N LYS A 71 0.35 -21.03 -9.15
CA LYS A 71 0.60 -21.78 -7.90
C LYS A 71 -0.41 -21.55 -6.76
N GLY A 72 -1.65 -21.18 -7.08
CA GLY A 72 -2.74 -21.11 -6.10
C GLY A 72 -2.94 -19.75 -5.43
N HIS A 73 -2.34 -18.67 -5.95
CA HIS A 73 -2.57 -17.28 -5.50
C HIS A 73 -3.94 -16.77 -5.95
N PHE A 74 -5.00 -17.31 -5.33
CA PHE A 74 -6.38 -16.89 -5.58
C PHE A 74 -6.73 -15.55 -4.93
N ASP A 75 -5.91 -15.09 -4.00
CA ASP A 75 -5.97 -13.80 -3.33
C ASP A 75 -5.61 -12.61 -4.23
N HIS A 76 -4.99 -12.88 -5.38
CA HIS A 76 -4.73 -11.91 -6.45
C HIS A 76 -5.52 -12.19 -7.73
N LEU A 77 -5.92 -13.45 -7.97
CA LEU A 77 -6.79 -13.80 -9.11
C LEU A 77 -7.66 -15.04 -8.85
N ASP A 78 -8.83 -14.83 -8.26
CA ASP A 78 -9.79 -15.89 -7.99
C ASP A 78 -10.66 -16.28 -9.21
N ARG A 79 -11.56 -17.25 -9.00
CA ARG A 79 -12.49 -17.72 -10.04
C ARG A 79 -13.49 -16.65 -10.48
N ALA A 80 -13.91 -15.75 -9.58
CA ALA A 80 -14.85 -14.68 -9.90
C ALA A 80 -14.16 -13.59 -10.74
N GLY A 81 -12.94 -13.18 -10.37
CA GLY A 81 -12.09 -12.28 -11.15
C GLY A 81 -11.82 -12.81 -12.55
N LYS A 82 -11.39 -14.08 -12.68
CA LYS A 82 -11.19 -14.72 -13.99
C LYS A 82 -12.44 -14.72 -14.86
N ARG A 83 -13.60 -15.08 -14.26
CA ARG A 83 -14.87 -15.09 -14.97
C ARG A 83 -15.23 -13.70 -15.48
N TRP A 84 -15.15 -12.70 -14.61
CA TRP A 84 -15.47 -11.32 -14.92
C TRP A 84 -14.60 -10.76 -16.07
N LEU A 85 -13.28 -11.00 -15.99
CA LEU A 85 -12.31 -10.60 -17.03
C LEU A 85 -12.61 -11.28 -18.37
N ARG A 86 -12.86 -12.59 -18.35
CA ARG A 86 -13.15 -13.39 -19.55
C ARG A 86 -14.45 -12.96 -20.22
N GLU A 87 -15.52 -12.77 -19.47
CA GLU A 87 -16.83 -12.40 -20.04
C GLU A 87 -16.80 -11.03 -20.71
N ARG A 88 -15.94 -10.12 -20.23
CA ARG A 88 -15.80 -8.76 -20.76
C ARG A 88 -14.63 -8.59 -21.72
N GLN A 89 -13.81 -9.63 -21.90
CA GLN A 89 -12.58 -9.59 -22.71
C GLN A 89 -11.65 -8.42 -22.35
N ILE A 90 -11.60 -8.05 -21.06
CA ILE A 90 -10.75 -6.97 -20.57
C ILE A 90 -9.29 -7.31 -20.88
N PRO A 91 -8.52 -6.41 -21.51
CA PRO A 91 -7.07 -6.54 -21.67
C PRO A 91 -6.36 -6.82 -20.34
N VAL A 92 -5.68 -7.95 -20.22
CA VAL A 92 -4.97 -8.36 -19.00
C VAL A 92 -3.47 -8.23 -19.18
N ILE A 93 -2.89 -7.15 -18.67
CA ILE A 93 -1.45 -6.95 -18.62
C ILE A 93 -0.85 -7.89 -17.56
N CYS A 94 0.17 -8.64 -17.97
CA CYS A 94 0.84 -9.61 -17.12
C CYS A 94 2.32 -9.75 -17.50
N THR A 95 3.08 -10.49 -16.71
CA THR A 95 4.42 -10.92 -17.10
C THR A 95 4.35 -11.93 -18.26
N HIS A 96 5.45 -12.06 -19.00
CA HIS A 96 5.58 -13.10 -20.03
C HIS A 96 5.37 -14.51 -19.43
N HIS A 97 5.82 -14.72 -18.20
CA HIS A 97 5.66 -15.99 -17.47
C HIS A 97 4.19 -16.39 -17.25
N ASP A 98 3.32 -15.44 -16.94
CA ASP A 98 1.91 -15.71 -16.61
C ASP A 98 0.98 -15.78 -17.84
N ALA A 99 1.47 -15.36 -19.00
CA ALA A 99 0.69 -15.22 -20.23
C ALA A 99 -0.03 -16.52 -20.64
N ALA A 100 0.71 -17.62 -20.71
CA ALA A 100 0.17 -18.92 -21.12
C ALA A 100 -0.90 -19.43 -20.13
N TYR A 101 -0.67 -19.25 -18.83
CA TYR A 101 -1.61 -19.64 -17.78
C TYR A 101 -2.94 -18.88 -17.91
N LEU A 102 -2.86 -17.57 -18.17
CA LEU A 102 -4.03 -16.70 -18.34
C LEU A 102 -4.78 -17.02 -19.64
N ALA A 103 -4.06 -17.17 -20.76
CA ALA A 103 -4.64 -17.51 -22.07
C ALA A 103 -5.38 -18.85 -22.04
N GLN A 104 -4.82 -19.89 -21.40
CA GLN A 104 -5.49 -21.19 -21.23
C GLN A 104 -6.81 -21.11 -20.46
N ARG A 105 -7.05 -20.03 -19.71
CA ARG A 105 -8.30 -19.77 -18.97
C ARG A 105 -9.28 -18.89 -19.75
N GLY A 106 -8.95 -18.52 -20.98
CA GLY A 106 -9.76 -17.70 -21.88
C GLY A 106 -9.68 -16.20 -21.59
N LEU A 107 -8.65 -15.75 -20.85
CA LEU A 107 -8.44 -14.32 -20.60
C LEU A 107 -7.70 -13.69 -21.80
N ASN A 108 -8.02 -12.42 -22.09
CA ASN A 108 -7.34 -11.60 -23.09
C ASN A 108 -5.96 -11.15 -22.58
N ALA A 109 -5.02 -12.10 -22.50
CA ALA A 109 -3.69 -11.87 -21.95
C ALA A 109 -2.83 -11.01 -22.90
N MET A 110 -2.28 -9.92 -22.36
CA MET A 110 -1.36 -8.99 -23.03
C MET A 110 -0.04 -8.98 -22.26
N PRO A 111 0.87 -9.93 -22.54
CA PRO A 111 2.13 -10.00 -21.82
C PRO A 111 3.02 -8.81 -22.12
N LEU A 112 3.73 -8.33 -21.09
CA LEU A 112 4.92 -7.51 -21.28
C LEU A 112 6.01 -8.32 -22.00
N ALA A 113 6.93 -7.62 -22.66
CA ALA A 113 8.10 -8.23 -23.29
C ALA A 113 8.94 -9.01 -22.26
N GLU A 114 9.72 -10.00 -22.71
CA GLU A 114 10.54 -10.84 -21.80
C GLU A 114 11.47 -10.03 -20.89
N ARG A 115 12.03 -8.93 -21.38
CA ARG A 115 12.89 -8.00 -20.62
C ARG A 115 12.07 -6.92 -19.90
N HIS A 116 11.01 -7.34 -19.22
CA HIS A 116 10.04 -6.45 -18.57
C HIS A 116 10.60 -5.68 -17.36
N GLU A 117 11.80 -6.01 -16.88
CA GLU A 117 12.55 -5.21 -15.90
C GLU A 117 13.06 -3.88 -16.47
N ARG A 118 13.12 -3.74 -17.79
CA ARG A 118 13.42 -2.48 -18.48
C ARG A 118 12.13 -1.71 -18.75
N PRO A 119 12.16 -0.37 -18.82
CA PRO A 119 11.01 0.42 -19.24
C PRO A 119 10.49 -0.06 -20.60
N GLN A 120 9.20 -0.37 -20.66
CA GLN A 120 8.45 -0.72 -21.86
C GLN A 120 7.31 0.28 -22.06
N PRO A 121 6.85 0.54 -23.30
CA PRO A 121 5.65 1.33 -23.53
C PRO A 121 4.43 0.74 -22.81
N PHE A 122 3.65 1.59 -22.16
CA PHE A 122 2.42 1.21 -21.48
C PHE A 122 1.45 2.39 -21.48
N LEU A 123 0.27 2.19 -22.07
CA LEU A 123 -0.67 3.28 -22.33
C LEU A 123 0.03 4.42 -23.09
N ASN A 124 0.01 5.65 -22.58
CA ASN A 124 0.76 6.80 -23.09
C ASN A 124 2.06 7.09 -22.32
N GLY A 125 2.56 6.13 -21.52
CA GLY A 125 3.77 6.24 -20.72
C GLY A 125 4.59 4.96 -20.72
N THR A 126 5.18 4.63 -19.58
CA THR A 126 6.01 3.42 -19.43
C THR A 126 5.63 2.57 -18.22
N ILE A 127 5.96 1.29 -18.31
CA ILE A 127 5.91 0.33 -17.22
C ILE A 127 7.21 -0.47 -17.16
N ARG A 128 7.65 -0.82 -15.96
CA ARG A 128 8.69 -1.83 -15.74
C ARG A 128 8.38 -2.63 -14.50
N THR A 129 8.81 -3.89 -14.48
CA THR A 129 8.66 -4.75 -13.32
C THR A 129 9.79 -4.56 -12.32
N VAL A 130 9.48 -4.70 -11.05
CA VAL A 130 10.44 -4.83 -9.95
C VAL A 130 10.24 -6.22 -9.35
N ARG A 131 11.31 -7.02 -9.28
CA ARG A 131 11.21 -8.38 -8.76
C ARG A 131 10.77 -8.36 -7.29
N CYS A 132 9.68 -9.06 -6.97
CA CYS A 132 9.29 -9.30 -5.58
C CYS A 132 10.12 -10.45 -5.01
N GLN A 133 10.33 -10.40 -3.69
CA GLN A 133 10.74 -11.60 -2.95
C GLN A 133 9.74 -11.84 -1.85
N HIS A 134 9.22 -13.05 -1.83
CA HIS A 134 8.18 -13.46 -0.91
C HIS A 134 8.82 -14.34 0.18
N GLY A 135 8.86 -13.84 1.41
CA GLY A 135 9.58 -14.49 2.51
C GLY A 135 11.12 -14.51 2.41
N ARG A 136 11.78 -14.97 3.47
CA ARG A 136 13.26 -15.09 3.58
C ARG A 136 13.69 -16.55 3.65
N GLY A 137 14.87 -16.87 3.13
CA GLY A 137 15.47 -18.22 3.23
C GLY A 137 14.75 -19.26 2.37
N MET A 138 14.70 -20.52 2.81
CA MET A 138 14.13 -21.66 2.05
C MET A 138 12.65 -21.46 1.67
N VAL A 139 11.88 -20.73 2.48
CA VAL A 139 10.48 -20.38 2.17
C VAL A 139 10.41 -19.53 0.90
N GLY A 140 11.32 -18.58 0.73
CA GLY A 140 11.39 -17.77 -0.46
C GLY A 140 11.80 -18.53 -1.72
N LEU A 141 12.58 -19.61 -1.62
CA LEU A 141 12.94 -20.42 -2.80
C LEU A 141 11.78 -21.28 -3.34
N MET A 142 10.77 -21.58 -2.53
CA MET A 142 9.67 -22.48 -2.91
C MET A 142 8.41 -21.76 -3.40
N MET A 143 8.31 -20.45 -3.19
CA MET A 143 7.10 -19.69 -3.50
C MET A 143 7.18 -19.01 -4.87
N GLU A 144 6.03 -18.86 -5.53
CA GLU A 144 5.97 -18.08 -6.77
C GLU A 144 6.35 -16.64 -6.46
N HIS A 145 7.27 -16.08 -7.23
CA HIS A 145 7.65 -14.68 -7.05
C HIS A 145 6.83 -13.84 -8.00
N GLY A 146 5.95 -13.01 -7.45
CA GLY A 146 5.29 -11.98 -8.22
C GLY A 146 6.24 -10.87 -8.65
N VAL A 147 5.68 -9.86 -9.30
CA VAL A 147 6.38 -8.63 -9.64
C VAL A 147 5.61 -7.43 -9.11
N GLY A 148 6.35 -6.42 -8.68
CA GLY A 148 5.85 -5.06 -8.57
C GLY A 148 5.96 -4.35 -9.91
N TYR A 149 5.33 -3.20 -10.04
CA TYR A 149 5.34 -2.40 -11.26
C TYR A 149 5.63 -0.93 -10.93
N LEU A 150 6.62 -0.35 -11.60
CA LEU A 150 6.77 1.10 -11.69
C LEU A 150 6.11 1.58 -12.97
N ILE A 151 5.13 2.46 -12.82
CA ILE A 151 4.32 3.03 -13.88
C ILE A 151 4.56 4.54 -13.92
N GLU A 152 4.90 5.05 -15.10
CA GLU A 152 5.23 6.46 -15.32
C GLU A 152 4.36 6.97 -16.47
N ILE A 153 3.28 7.67 -16.14
CA ILE A 153 2.37 8.29 -17.11
C ILE A 153 2.63 9.80 -17.14
N PRO A 154 2.70 10.45 -18.33
CA PRO A 154 2.84 11.90 -18.43
C PRO A 154 1.76 12.64 -17.63
N GLU A 155 2.14 13.74 -16.98
CA GLU A 155 1.25 14.56 -16.13
C GLU A 155 0.61 13.88 -14.91
N GLU A 156 0.94 12.62 -14.66
CA GLU A 156 0.51 11.88 -13.47
C GLU A 156 1.68 11.66 -12.50
N PRO A 157 1.42 11.48 -11.20
CA PRO A 157 2.44 11.03 -10.26
C PRO A 157 3.02 9.67 -10.68
N THR A 158 4.33 9.49 -10.51
CA THR A 158 4.94 8.15 -10.69
C THR A 158 4.39 7.18 -9.65
N LEU A 159 3.93 6.02 -10.09
CA LEU A 159 3.29 5.01 -9.26
C LEU A 159 4.16 3.76 -9.17
N TYR A 160 4.45 3.32 -7.95
CA TYR A 160 5.03 2.01 -7.68
C TYR A 160 4.03 1.10 -6.99
N LEU A 161 3.55 0.08 -7.69
CA LEU A 161 2.82 -1.04 -7.10
C LEU A 161 3.85 -2.06 -6.62
N ALA A 162 4.05 -2.22 -5.31
CA ALA A 162 5.14 -3.05 -4.81
C ALA A 162 4.97 -4.55 -5.15
N GLY A 163 3.73 -5.01 -5.32
CA GLY A 163 3.41 -6.43 -5.39
C GLY A 163 3.71 -7.14 -4.06
N ASP A 164 3.48 -8.45 -4.01
CA ASP A 164 3.68 -9.27 -2.81
C ASP A 164 5.16 -9.48 -2.49
N THR A 165 5.73 -8.55 -1.72
CA THR A 165 7.14 -8.56 -1.34
C THR A 165 7.35 -8.17 0.12
N ILE A 166 8.41 -8.70 0.72
CA ILE A 166 9.03 -8.12 1.92
C ILE A 166 9.95 -6.95 1.54
N LEU A 167 10.40 -6.17 2.52
CA LEU A 167 11.36 -5.07 2.31
C LEU A 167 12.80 -5.58 2.15
N THR A 168 13.12 -6.11 0.97
CA THR A 168 14.45 -6.60 0.60
C THR A 168 15.47 -5.49 0.33
N PRO A 169 16.79 -5.79 0.34
CA PRO A 169 17.80 -4.85 -0.14
C PRO A 169 17.53 -4.33 -1.55
N GLN A 170 17.01 -5.16 -2.46
CA GLN A 170 16.67 -4.77 -3.82
C GLN A 170 15.52 -3.76 -3.85
N VAL A 171 14.45 -3.98 -3.06
CA VAL A 171 13.36 -3.01 -2.93
C VAL A 171 13.87 -1.71 -2.31
N ARG A 172 14.72 -1.76 -1.28
CA ARG A 172 15.32 -0.55 -0.69
C ARG A 172 16.15 0.23 -1.69
N GLN A 173 17.00 -0.44 -2.44
CA GLN A 173 17.81 0.18 -3.49
C GLN A 173 16.93 0.80 -4.57
N PHE A 174 15.87 0.09 -4.98
CA PHE A 174 14.89 0.59 -5.94
C PHE A 174 14.22 1.88 -5.44
N LEU A 175 13.80 1.93 -4.18
CA LEU A 175 13.20 3.15 -3.60
C LEU A 175 14.18 4.32 -3.57
N VAL A 176 15.43 4.09 -3.14
CA VAL A 176 16.48 5.11 -3.11
C VAL A 176 16.74 5.67 -4.52
N GLN A 177 16.76 4.80 -5.53
CA GLN A 177 17.06 5.18 -6.91
C GLN A 177 15.89 5.87 -7.61
N HIS A 178 14.66 5.40 -7.43
CA HIS A 178 13.52 5.82 -8.24
C HIS A 178 12.59 6.82 -7.56
N GLN A 179 12.55 6.84 -6.22
CA GLN A 179 11.69 7.72 -5.41
C GLN A 179 10.29 7.94 -6.00
N PRO A 180 9.46 6.87 -6.13
CA PRO A 180 8.12 6.99 -6.67
C PRO A 180 7.28 7.99 -5.87
N GLN A 181 6.51 8.83 -6.55
CA GLN A 181 5.68 9.86 -5.89
C GLN A 181 4.54 9.22 -5.10
N VAL A 182 4.02 8.09 -5.57
CA VAL A 182 3.05 7.25 -4.86
C VAL A 182 3.52 5.79 -4.90
N SER A 183 3.47 5.10 -3.77
CA SER A 183 3.76 3.67 -3.68
C SER A 183 2.63 2.92 -3.00
N VAL A 184 2.14 1.83 -3.57
CA VAL A 184 1.16 0.92 -2.94
C VAL A 184 1.89 -0.30 -2.40
N VAL A 185 1.74 -0.61 -1.12
CA VAL A 185 2.53 -1.65 -0.42
C VAL A 185 1.65 -2.69 0.27
N PRO A 186 2.01 -3.99 0.19
CA PRO A 186 1.28 -5.08 0.84
C PRO A 186 1.54 -5.09 2.35
N ALA A 187 0.70 -4.39 3.10
CA ALA A 187 0.91 -4.13 4.53
C ALA A 187 0.36 -5.22 5.46
N GLY A 188 -0.14 -6.33 4.90
CA GLY A 188 -0.85 -7.37 5.65
C GLY A 188 0.00 -8.18 6.62
N GLY A 189 1.33 -8.11 6.52
CA GLY A 189 2.28 -8.90 7.33
C GLY A 189 1.96 -10.39 7.34
N ALA A 190 1.51 -10.90 6.20
CA ALA A 190 1.09 -12.28 6.02
C ALA A 190 2.12 -13.28 6.56
N ARG A 191 1.65 -14.35 7.21
CA ARG A 191 2.49 -15.42 7.79
C ARG A 191 1.79 -16.78 7.66
N PHE A 192 2.53 -17.81 7.24
CA PHE A 192 2.08 -19.21 7.36
C PHE A 192 2.20 -19.72 8.81
N ASP A 193 1.49 -20.82 9.11
CA ASP A 193 1.26 -21.40 10.46
C ASP A 193 2.51 -21.54 11.36
N ALA A 194 3.73 -21.58 10.81
CA ALA A 194 4.98 -21.57 11.57
C ALA A 194 6.10 -20.73 10.91
N GLY A 195 5.75 -19.76 10.06
CA GLY A 195 6.69 -19.07 9.16
C GLY A 195 7.02 -17.62 9.53
N LYS A 196 8.13 -17.12 8.95
CA LYS A 196 8.44 -15.68 8.90
C LYS A 196 7.45 -14.96 7.97
N GLU A 197 7.34 -13.65 8.14
CA GLU A 197 6.53 -12.78 7.27
C GLU A 197 6.86 -13.00 5.79
N ILE A 198 5.82 -13.14 4.98
CA ILE A 198 5.91 -13.36 3.54
C ILE A 198 5.67 -12.09 2.72
N ILE A 199 4.97 -11.11 3.29
CA ILE A 199 4.84 -9.72 2.82
C ILE A 199 5.15 -8.76 3.97
N MET A 200 5.25 -7.46 3.70
CA MET A 200 5.63 -6.46 4.71
C MET A 200 4.67 -6.44 5.91
N GLY A 201 5.21 -6.63 7.12
CA GLY A 201 4.54 -6.28 8.37
C GLY A 201 4.68 -4.79 8.72
N VAL A 202 4.18 -4.39 9.89
CA VAL A 202 4.17 -3.00 10.36
C VAL A 202 5.56 -2.34 10.28
N ASP A 203 6.59 -2.98 10.84
CA ASP A 203 7.93 -2.41 10.90
C ASP A 203 8.53 -2.19 9.50
N GLU A 204 8.29 -3.12 8.57
CA GLU A 204 8.77 -3.01 7.19
C GLU A 204 8.03 -1.89 6.43
N VAL A 205 6.72 -1.70 6.66
CA VAL A 205 5.96 -0.58 6.07
C VAL A 205 6.45 0.77 6.60
N ILE A 206 6.73 0.88 7.89
CA ILE A 206 7.30 2.12 8.47
C ILE A 206 8.69 2.39 7.89
N GLN A 207 9.54 1.37 7.77
CA GLN A 207 10.86 1.52 7.16
C GLN A 207 10.78 1.89 5.67
N PHE A 208 9.86 1.28 4.91
CA PHE A 208 9.57 1.65 3.52
C PHE A 208 9.20 3.13 3.44
N THR A 209 8.29 3.58 4.31
CA THR A 209 7.82 4.96 4.34
C THR A 209 8.93 5.94 4.70
N ASN A 210 9.86 5.56 5.57
CA ASN A 210 11.04 6.38 5.89
C ASN A 210 12.04 6.50 4.73
N ILE A 211 12.16 5.47 3.88
CA ILE A 211 13.05 5.50 2.70
C ILE A 211 12.42 6.27 1.54
N SER A 212 11.11 6.14 1.35
CA SER A 212 10.36 6.86 0.31
C SER A 212 10.20 8.32 0.70
N THR A 213 10.32 9.23 -0.27
CA THR A 213 9.98 10.65 -0.12
C THR A 213 8.52 10.94 -0.46
N GLY A 214 7.88 10.06 -1.25
CA GLY A 214 6.50 10.19 -1.70
C GLY A 214 5.47 9.75 -0.67
N ILE A 215 4.24 9.58 -1.17
CA ILE A 215 3.12 9.00 -0.42
C ILE A 215 3.18 7.47 -0.52
N VAL A 216 2.95 6.80 0.62
CA VAL A 216 2.82 5.35 0.69
C VAL A 216 1.35 5.03 1.00
N VAL A 217 0.76 4.13 0.25
CA VAL A 217 -0.62 3.65 0.40
C VAL A 217 -0.55 2.19 0.83
N ALA A 218 -1.09 1.87 2.00
CA ALA A 218 -1.17 0.51 2.49
C ALA A 218 -2.36 -0.22 1.85
N ASN A 219 -2.11 -1.41 1.30
CA ASN A 219 -3.16 -2.35 0.88
C ASN A 219 -2.95 -3.72 1.55
N HIS A 220 -3.69 -4.74 1.11
CA HIS A 220 -3.53 -6.12 1.59
C HIS A 220 -3.84 -6.31 3.10
N LEU A 221 -4.73 -5.47 3.65
CA LEU A 221 -5.12 -5.47 5.06
C LEU A 221 -6.51 -6.08 5.26
N GLU A 222 -6.70 -6.79 6.38
CA GLU A 222 -8.01 -7.17 6.98
C GLU A 222 -9.00 -7.94 6.08
N ALA A 223 -8.56 -8.45 4.93
CA ALA A 223 -9.41 -9.20 4.01
C ALA A 223 -9.14 -10.70 4.02
N LEU A 224 -7.98 -11.14 4.51
CA LEU A 224 -7.53 -12.53 4.49
C LEU A 224 -7.07 -12.98 5.87
N SER A 225 -7.45 -14.20 6.26
CA SER A 225 -7.22 -14.77 7.60
C SER A 225 -5.75 -14.86 8.01
N HIS A 226 -4.84 -14.88 7.04
CA HIS A 226 -3.41 -15.07 7.27
C HIS A 226 -2.62 -13.75 7.32
N CYS A 227 -3.31 -12.61 7.16
CA CYS A 227 -2.79 -11.25 7.27
C CYS A 227 -3.16 -10.66 8.65
N PRO A 228 -2.27 -10.74 9.66
CA PRO A 228 -2.59 -10.32 11.02
C PRO A 228 -2.58 -8.79 11.21
N VAL A 229 -1.94 -8.02 10.33
CA VAL A 229 -1.81 -6.57 10.53
C VAL A 229 -3.16 -5.89 10.30
N THR A 230 -3.54 -5.06 11.27
CA THR A 230 -4.76 -4.24 11.19
C THR A 230 -4.45 -2.81 10.74
N ARG A 231 -5.45 -2.14 10.17
CA ARG A 231 -5.37 -0.71 9.83
C ARG A 231 -5.07 0.15 11.05
N ASN A 232 -5.68 -0.19 12.19
CA ASN A 232 -5.49 0.53 13.45
C ASN A 232 -4.04 0.42 13.96
N GLU A 233 -3.47 -0.79 14.00
CA GLU A 233 -2.08 -1.00 14.40
C GLU A 233 -1.11 -0.20 13.52
N LEU A 234 -1.34 -0.23 12.20
CA LEU A 234 -0.52 0.50 11.25
C LEU A 234 -0.64 2.02 11.44
N GLY A 235 -1.84 2.55 11.72
CA GLY A 235 -2.05 3.97 12.00
C GLY A 235 -1.38 4.45 13.29
N VAL A 236 -1.43 3.64 14.35
CA VAL A 236 -0.72 3.91 15.61
C VAL A 236 0.80 3.92 15.38
N ALA A 237 1.32 2.94 14.65
CA ALA A 237 2.74 2.87 14.32
C ALA A 237 3.20 4.06 13.46
N ALA A 238 2.38 4.47 12.47
CA ALA A 238 2.65 5.61 11.61
C ALA A 238 2.78 6.91 12.39
N THR A 239 1.90 7.10 13.39
CA THR A 239 1.92 8.27 14.27
C THR A 239 3.18 8.28 15.13
N ARG A 240 3.50 7.15 15.76
CA ARG A 240 4.71 7.01 16.60
C ARG A 240 6.01 7.25 15.82
N ALA A 241 6.04 6.84 14.55
CA ALA A 241 7.18 7.01 13.67
C ALA A 241 7.21 8.36 12.93
N ASN A 242 6.24 9.26 13.19
CA ASN A 242 6.11 10.56 12.51
C ASN A 242 5.98 10.48 10.98
N VAL A 243 5.32 9.43 10.48
CA VAL A 243 5.08 9.22 9.03
C VAL A 243 3.59 9.22 8.66
N ALA A 244 2.68 9.49 9.61
CA ALA A 244 1.23 9.45 9.39
C ALA A 244 0.73 10.40 8.27
N SER A 245 1.43 11.49 7.99
CA SER A 245 1.08 12.40 6.88
C SER A 245 1.36 11.81 5.50
N ARG A 246 2.27 10.82 5.40
CA ARG A 246 2.70 10.19 4.15
C ARG A 246 2.23 8.75 4.01
N LEU A 247 1.89 8.06 5.09
CA LEU A 247 1.30 6.72 5.05
C LEU A 247 -0.23 6.81 5.07
N ARG A 248 -0.85 6.54 3.92
CA ARG A 248 -2.31 6.45 3.74
C ARG A 248 -2.77 5.02 3.93
N ILE A 249 -3.85 4.83 4.68
CA ILE A 249 -4.37 3.52 5.06
C ILE A 249 -5.87 3.50 4.70
N PRO A 250 -6.22 3.38 3.40
CA PRO A 250 -7.59 3.54 2.95
C PRO A 250 -8.51 2.42 3.46
N ALA A 251 -9.77 2.77 3.73
CA ALA A 251 -10.84 1.80 3.91
C ALA A 251 -11.19 1.11 2.59
N ASP A 252 -11.86 -0.05 2.66
CA ASP A 252 -12.42 -0.69 1.47
C ASP A 252 -13.51 0.22 0.88
N GLY A 253 -13.36 0.57 -0.40
CA GLY A 253 -14.20 1.53 -1.13
C GLY A 253 -13.69 2.97 -1.12
N GLU A 254 -12.64 3.29 -0.36
CA GLU A 254 -12.10 4.66 -0.31
C GLU A 254 -11.25 4.98 -1.55
N THR A 255 -11.50 6.16 -2.13
CA THR A 255 -10.71 6.72 -3.24
C THR A 255 -9.76 7.80 -2.73
N LEU A 256 -8.47 7.62 -3.01
CA LEU A 256 -7.43 8.61 -2.77
C LEU A 256 -7.08 9.32 -4.08
N GLU A 257 -6.95 10.65 -4.05
CA GLU A 257 -6.59 11.45 -5.21
C GLU A 257 -5.18 12.02 -5.07
N PHE A 258 -4.41 11.95 -6.15
CA PHE A 258 -3.03 12.40 -6.22
C PHE A 258 -2.81 13.27 -7.46
N SER A 259 -2.19 14.43 -7.24
CA SER A 259 -1.76 15.34 -8.29
C SER A 259 -0.23 15.31 -8.39
N LYS A 260 0.30 15.47 -9.60
CA LYS A 260 1.75 15.51 -9.83
C LYS A 260 2.35 16.68 -9.05
N LEU A 261 3.30 16.41 -8.16
CA LEU A 261 4.02 17.46 -7.45
C LEU A 261 4.89 18.22 -8.47
N GLY A 262 4.51 19.47 -8.76
CA GLY A 262 5.37 20.48 -9.39
C GLY A 262 5.57 20.39 -10.91
N GLN A 263 4.60 20.88 -11.67
CA GLN A 263 4.87 21.94 -12.66
C GLN A 263 4.09 23.19 -12.25
N VAL A 264 4.58 23.89 -11.22
CA VAL A 264 4.22 25.30 -11.07
C VAL A 264 5.14 26.05 -12.02
N GLY A 265 4.67 26.19 -13.27
CA GLY A 265 5.26 27.14 -14.21
C GLY A 265 5.21 28.53 -13.59
N SER A 266 6.35 29.18 -13.56
CA SER A 266 6.51 30.59 -13.25
C SER A 266 5.60 31.44 -14.14
N ALA A 267 4.48 31.88 -13.60
CA ALA A 267 3.73 33.02 -14.11
C ALA A 267 3.22 33.83 -12.92
N LEU A 268 4.16 34.47 -12.20
CA LEU A 268 3.85 35.71 -11.52
C LEU A 268 3.66 36.78 -12.62
N SER A 269 2.47 36.84 -13.20
CA SER A 269 2.01 38.06 -13.86
C SER A 269 1.70 39.06 -12.75
N ILE A 270 2.65 39.95 -12.49
CA ILE A 270 2.38 41.22 -11.80
C ILE A 270 1.42 41.99 -12.72
N SER A 271 0.13 42.00 -12.39
CA SER A 271 -0.80 42.98 -12.92
C SER A 271 -0.94 44.08 -11.87
N ASP A 272 -0.13 45.12 -12.05
CA ASP A 272 -0.29 46.43 -11.44
C ASP A 272 -1.63 47.03 -11.94
N SER A 273 -2.58 47.28 -11.04
CA SER A 273 -3.67 48.24 -11.30
C SER A 273 -4.28 48.76 -10.01
N THR A 274 -3.83 49.96 -9.64
CA THR A 274 -4.61 51.10 -9.13
C THR A 274 -5.79 50.81 -8.17
N SER A 275 -5.52 51.04 -6.88
CA SER A 275 -6.52 51.41 -5.87
C SER A 275 -6.93 52.89 -6.01
N PRO A 276 -8.22 53.21 -5.85
CA PRO A 276 -8.56 54.46 -5.17
C PRO A 276 -9.70 54.24 -4.17
N TYR A 277 -9.38 54.11 -2.88
CA TYR A 277 -10.32 54.49 -1.83
C TYR A 277 -9.74 55.60 -0.95
N ARG A 278 -10.51 56.69 -0.96
CA ARG A 278 -10.33 57.98 -0.31
C ARG A 278 -10.38 57.89 1.22
N ASN A 279 -9.58 58.78 1.82
CA ASN A 279 -9.86 59.66 2.97
C ASN A 279 -10.88 59.22 4.02
N GLY A 280 -10.39 59.11 5.25
CA GLY A 280 -11.15 59.26 6.48
C GLY A 280 -10.22 59.61 7.64
N ASN A 281 -10.02 60.90 7.88
CA ASN A 281 -9.43 61.44 9.10
C ASN A 281 -10.23 60.95 10.32
N LEU A 282 -9.54 60.49 11.38
CA LEU A 282 -9.98 60.65 12.77
C LEU A 282 -8.77 60.45 13.71
N SER A 283 -8.36 61.58 14.28
CA SER A 283 -7.52 61.69 15.48
C SER A 283 -8.26 61.18 16.72
N PHE A 284 -7.59 60.47 17.64
CA PHE A 284 -7.39 60.89 19.05
C PHE A 284 -6.65 59.82 19.90
N GLN A 285 -5.61 60.31 20.59
CA GLN A 285 -5.14 60.03 21.95
C GLN A 285 -4.59 58.66 22.44
N ARG A 286 -3.56 58.83 23.28
CA ARG A 286 -2.77 57.86 24.06
C ARG A 286 -3.49 57.44 25.35
N GLY A 287 -3.20 56.23 25.81
CA GLY A 287 -3.33 55.76 27.20
C GLY A 287 -2.94 54.27 27.26
N ALA A 288 -1.72 53.94 27.69
CA ALA A 288 -1.32 53.61 29.07
C ALA A 288 -1.90 52.28 29.59
N LEU A 289 -0.98 51.35 29.89
CA LEU A 289 -1.17 50.06 30.57
C LEU A 289 -1.78 50.24 31.97
N PRO A 290 -2.26 49.12 32.57
CA PRO A 290 -1.51 48.62 33.73
C PRO A 290 -1.29 47.10 33.75
N ARG A 291 -0.20 46.77 34.46
CA ARG A 291 0.17 45.46 35.01
C ARG A 291 -0.87 45.02 36.05
N ASP A 292 -1.07 43.72 36.25
CA ASP A 292 -0.57 43.05 37.46
C ASP A 292 -0.91 41.55 37.58
N GLU A 293 -0.04 40.90 38.36
CA GLU A 293 -0.23 39.70 39.18
C GLU A 293 0.01 38.27 38.64
N MET A 294 1.26 37.85 38.85
CA MET A 294 1.69 36.59 39.48
C MET A 294 0.59 35.78 40.20
N ARG A 295 0.56 34.47 39.95
CA ARG A 295 0.82 33.50 41.03
C ARG A 295 1.25 32.12 40.55
N THR A 296 2.25 31.65 41.28
CA THR A 296 2.95 30.37 41.32
C THR A 296 2.06 29.21 41.75
N SER A 297 2.34 27.99 41.25
CA SER A 297 2.62 26.85 42.13
C SER A 297 3.23 25.68 41.35
N ALA A 298 4.50 25.41 41.64
CA ALA A 298 5.14 24.13 41.39
C ALA A 298 4.53 23.06 42.30
N GLY A 299 4.30 21.87 41.76
CA GLY A 299 3.86 20.69 42.48
C GLY A 299 4.61 19.46 41.97
N SER A 300 5.79 19.24 42.54
CA SER A 300 6.56 18.00 42.42
C SER A 300 5.80 16.82 43.03
N ASN A 301 5.75 15.68 42.35
CA ASN A 301 5.69 14.42 43.08
C ASN A 301 6.50 13.32 42.36
N ARG A 302 7.64 13.00 42.97
CA ARG A 302 8.40 11.78 42.75
C ARG A 302 7.69 10.65 43.50
N ALA A 303 7.45 9.53 42.84
CA ALA A 303 7.33 8.24 43.51
C ALA A 303 8.10 7.19 42.71
N ALA A 304 9.27 6.84 43.25
CA ALA A 304 10.05 5.70 42.84
C ALA A 304 9.44 4.44 43.47
N MET A 305 9.36 3.35 42.71
CA MET A 305 9.23 2.01 43.29
C MET A 305 10.16 1.05 42.53
N ARG A 306 11.31 0.77 43.16
CA ARG A 306 12.11 -0.43 42.96
C ARG A 306 11.34 -1.61 43.58
N LEU A 307 11.31 -2.79 42.95
CA LEU A 307 11.86 -4.01 43.55
C LEU A 307 11.85 -5.26 42.64
N LYS A 308 12.98 -5.98 42.72
CA LYS A 308 13.19 -7.44 42.71
C LYS A 308 13.17 -8.24 41.41
N PHE A 309 14.40 -8.44 40.93
CA PHE A 309 15.05 -9.73 40.66
C PHE A 309 14.31 -11.00 41.15
N PHE A 310 14.19 -11.97 40.25
CA PHE A 310 14.42 -13.38 40.58
C PHE A 310 15.23 -14.04 39.45
N ARG A 311 16.44 -14.49 39.79
CA ARG A 311 17.19 -15.52 39.07
C ARG A 311 16.73 -16.87 39.62
N SER A 312 16.49 -17.86 38.76
CA SER A 312 16.73 -19.25 39.15
C SER A 312 17.48 -19.96 38.03
N THR A 313 18.73 -20.28 38.34
CA THR A 313 19.58 -21.30 37.74
C THR A 313 18.99 -22.69 37.98
N GLY A 314 19.17 -23.60 37.02
CA GLY A 314 18.90 -25.03 37.16
C GLY A 314 19.64 -25.81 36.10
N GLU A 315 20.81 -26.32 36.47
CA GLU A 315 21.70 -27.19 35.71
C GLU A 315 21.26 -28.67 35.71
N MET A 316 21.81 -29.40 34.74
CA MET A 316 22.11 -30.85 34.70
C MET A 316 20.97 -31.87 34.57
N ALA A 317 21.01 -32.65 33.49
CA ALA A 317 21.54 -34.02 33.54
C ALA A 317 21.68 -34.67 32.15
N THR A 318 22.75 -35.45 32.04
CA THR A 318 23.20 -36.32 30.96
C THR A 318 22.37 -37.62 30.86
N SER A 319 22.25 -38.21 29.66
CA SER A 319 22.43 -39.67 29.46
C SER A 319 22.28 -40.09 27.99
N LYS A 320 23.37 -40.68 27.50
CA LYS A 320 23.53 -41.72 26.46
C LYS A 320 22.25 -42.42 25.95
N ARG A 321 22.11 -42.50 24.63
CA ARG A 321 22.30 -43.73 23.82
C ARG A 321 22.56 -43.34 22.37
#